data_AF-I0SIG3-F1
#
_entry.id   AF-I0SIG3-F1
#
_cell.length_a   1.000
_cell.length_b   1.000
_cell.length_c   1.000
_cell.angle_alpha   90.00
_cell.angle_beta   90.00
_cell.angle_gamma   90.00
#
_symmetry.space_group_name_H-M   'P 1'
#
loop_
_entity.id
_entity.type
_entity.pdbx_description
1 polymer ?
#
loop_
_entity_poly.entity_id
_entity_poly.type
_entity_poly.pdbx_seq_one_letter_code
_entity_poly.pdbx_strand_id
1 'polypeptide(L)'
;MTRKDGNGIRRLYVDENTAPIVKEIFESYLKGLSTLEISKLLHERKFYVATDYRKYGKVIADSDEPVRIWNPTTVLQVLKNRVYTGTLIQGRNQKHLYEVRKRERLSEEHWTVTENAHEAIISIDTFEKVQMMISSKSSPIKNSRQKMLSLKRIRYFEEKFIVVFAREECAYTGNKVVKNLYFILAVIYLKNLQQKNADYLLQKLLLGKLLRELLM
;
A
#
# COMPACT_ATOMS: atom_id res chain seq x y z
N MET A 1 13.02 14.69 19.62
CA MET A 1 14.27 13.96 19.96
C MET A 1 14.08 13.12 21.23
N THR A 2 14.86 12.04 21.44
CA THR A 2 14.88 11.33 22.73
C THR A 2 16.03 11.83 23.59
N ARG A 3 15.77 12.18 24.86
CA ARG A 3 16.81 12.53 25.85
C ARG A 3 16.56 11.78 27.15
N LYS A 4 17.62 11.47 27.89
CA LYS A 4 17.48 10.95 29.27
C LYS A 4 17.06 12.10 30.17
N ASP A 5 16.07 11.87 31.02
CA ASP A 5 15.75 12.78 32.12
C ASP A 5 16.76 12.62 33.27
N GLY A 6 16.62 13.44 34.33
CA GLY A 6 17.48 13.40 35.52
C GLY A 6 17.47 12.04 36.24
N ASN A 7 16.49 11.18 35.96
CA ASN A 7 16.34 9.84 36.54
C ASN A 7 16.87 8.74 35.59
N GLY A 8 17.46 9.10 34.45
CA GLY A 8 18.00 8.17 33.46
C GLY A 8 16.96 7.55 32.52
N ILE A 9 15.68 7.96 32.63
CA ILE A 9 14.57 7.48 31.79
C ILE A 9 14.57 8.25 30.47
N ARG A 10 14.47 7.54 29.35
CA ARG A 10 14.38 8.17 28.03
C ARG A 10 12.99 8.74 27.80
N ARG A 11 12.88 10.05 27.58
CA ARG A 11 11.65 10.74 27.21
C ARG A 11 11.74 11.34 25.81
N LEU A 12 10.58 11.50 25.19
CA LEU A 12 10.44 12.22 23.93
C LEU A 12 10.28 13.71 24.23
N TYR A 13 11.05 14.53 23.53
CA TYR A 13 10.94 15.98 23.56
C TYR A 13 10.63 16.47 22.15
N VAL A 14 9.76 17.46 22.05
CA VAL A 14 9.47 18.14 20.80
C VAL A 14 10.74 18.84 20.31
N ASP A 15 10.99 18.75 19.01
CA ASP A 15 12.06 19.50 18.35
C ASP A 15 11.42 20.72 17.69
N GLU A 16 11.67 21.89 18.28
CA GLU A 16 11.09 23.17 17.89
C GLU A 16 11.35 23.53 16.42
N ASN A 17 12.45 23.06 15.84
CA ASN A 17 12.76 23.31 14.43
C ASN A 17 11.84 22.50 13.51
N THR A 18 11.52 21.26 13.89
CA THR A 18 10.76 20.32 13.05
C THR A 18 9.26 20.35 13.32
N ALA A 19 8.83 20.81 14.50
CA ALA A 19 7.43 20.88 14.89
C ALA A 19 6.56 21.73 13.95
N PRO A 20 7.02 22.89 13.44
CA PRO A 20 6.27 23.69 12.47
C PRO A 20 5.96 22.93 11.17
N ILE A 21 6.90 22.10 10.68
CA ILE A 21 6.68 21.30 9.47
C ILE A 21 5.54 20.30 9.69
N VAL A 22 5.51 19.65 10.86
CA VAL A 22 4.46 18.69 11.19
C VAL A 22 3.10 19.40 11.24
N LYS A 23 3.03 20.57 11.89
CA LYS A 23 1.80 21.41 11.89
C LYS A 23 1.36 21.75 10.47
N GLU A 24 2.29 22.20 9.63
CA GLU A 24 2.01 22.55 8.25
C GLU A 24 1.48 21.36 7.42
N ILE A 25 2.02 20.15 7.63
CA ILE A 25 1.53 18.93 6.98
C ILE A 25 0.07 18.64 7.37
N PHE A 26 -0.26 18.72 8.66
CA PHE A 26 -1.62 18.49 9.15
C PHE A 26 -2.60 19.56 8.65
N GLU A 27 -2.22 20.84 8.73
CA GLU A 27 -3.03 21.95 8.25
C GLU A 27 -3.27 21.88 6.74
N SER A 28 -2.24 21.58 5.96
CA SER A 28 -2.35 21.43 4.50
C SER A 28 -3.31 20.29 4.14
N TYR A 29 -3.25 19.18 4.87
CA TYR A 29 -4.17 18.06 4.63
C TYR A 29 -5.62 18.42 4.99
N LEU A 30 -5.83 19.15 6.09
CA LEU A 30 -7.15 19.66 6.48
C LEU A 30 -7.73 20.64 5.46
N LYS A 31 -6.87 21.43 4.79
CA LYS A 31 -7.26 22.29 3.65
C LYS A 31 -7.67 21.50 2.40
N GLY A 32 -7.54 20.17 2.41
CA GLY A 32 -7.98 19.28 1.34
C GLY A 32 -6.87 18.76 0.44
N LEU A 33 -5.62 19.21 0.62
CA LEU A 33 -4.50 18.81 -0.23
C LEU A 33 -4.23 17.31 -0.11
N SER A 34 -3.90 16.68 -1.23
CA SER A 34 -3.43 15.31 -1.30
C SER A 34 -2.01 15.17 -0.75
N THR A 35 -1.61 13.95 -0.38
CA THR A 35 -0.25 13.67 0.09
C THR A 35 0.81 13.95 -0.98
N LEU A 36 0.44 13.90 -2.26
CA LEU A 36 1.31 14.28 -3.37
C LEU A 36 1.49 15.80 -3.47
N GLU A 37 0.41 16.57 -3.33
CA GLU A 37 0.49 18.04 -3.34
C GLU A 37 1.27 18.55 -2.13
N ILE A 38 1.05 17.96 -0.96
CA ILE A 38 1.84 18.29 0.25
C ILE A 38 3.32 17.96 0.01
N SER A 39 3.64 16.82 -0.60
CA SER A 39 5.01 16.45 -0.96
C SER A 39 5.69 17.51 -1.84
N LYS A 40 4.99 18.02 -2.86
CA LYS A 40 5.48 19.09 -3.73
C LYS A 40 5.66 20.40 -2.97
N LEU A 41 4.67 20.79 -2.17
CA LEU A 41 4.71 22.00 -1.36
C LEU A 41 5.91 22.01 -0.39
N LEU A 42 6.19 20.88 0.27
CA LEU A 42 7.34 20.75 1.16
C LEU A 42 8.67 20.86 0.38
N HIS A 43 8.71 20.32 -0.84
CA HIS A 43 9.89 20.41 -1.70
C HIS A 43 10.14 21.84 -2.20
N GLU A 44 9.09 22.55 -2.62
CA GLU A 44 9.15 23.96 -3.02
C GLU A 44 9.64 24.87 -1.89
N ARG A 45 9.22 24.58 -0.66
CA ARG A 45 9.70 25.24 0.57
C ARG A 45 11.10 24.81 1.01
N LYS A 46 11.76 23.92 0.24
CA LYS A 46 13.09 23.38 0.52
C LYS A 46 13.23 22.70 1.89
N PHE A 47 12.17 22.06 2.37
CA PHE A 47 12.21 21.31 3.63
C PHE A 47 12.91 19.96 3.46
N TYR A 48 13.93 19.74 4.29
CA TYR A 48 14.66 18.49 4.31
C TYR A 48 13.82 17.31 4.78
N VAL A 49 14.02 16.16 4.14
CA VAL A 49 13.54 14.88 4.63
C VAL A 49 14.36 14.47 5.85
N ALA A 50 13.82 13.59 6.70
CA ALA A 50 14.44 13.21 7.97
C ALA A 50 15.91 12.73 7.86
N THR A 51 16.29 12.07 6.75
CA THR A 51 17.69 11.65 6.51
C THR A 51 18.61 12.84 6.30
N ASP A 52 18.12 13.85 5.59
CA ASP A 52 18.90 15.02 5.23
C ASP A 52 18.95 15.99 6.43
N TYR A 53 17.86 16.13 7.18
CA TYR A 53 17.86 16.85 8.47
C TYR A 53 18.94 16.32 9.43
N ARG A 54 19.09 14.99 9.53
CA ARG A 54 20.15 14.38 10.35
C ARG A 54 21.57 14.66 9.84
N LYS A 55 21.73 14.87 8.53
CA LYS A 55 23.02 15.15 7.90
C LYS A 55 23.41 16.61 8.06
N TYR A 56 22.48 17.53 7.80
CA TYR A 56 22.74 18.97 7.76
C TYR A 56 22.45 19.68 9.08
N GLY A 57 21.67 19.08 9.98
CA GLY A 57 21.29 19.68 11.27
C GLY A 57 20.32 20.85 11.18
N LYS A 58 19.82 21.16 9.98
CA LYS A 58 18.89 22.25 9.69
C LYS A 58 17.70 21.74 8.89
N VAL A 59 16.59 22.44 9.01
CA VAL A 59 15.29 22.04 8.44
C VAL A 59 15.11 22.49 7.00
N ILE A 60 15.63 23.66 6.67
CA ILE A 60 15.53 24.27 5.34
C ILE A 60 16.90 24.17 4.68
N ALA A 61 16.91 23.79 3.41
CA ALA A 61 18.13 23.74 2.61
C ALA A 61 18.57 25.13 2.16
N ASP A 62 19.89 25.34 2.12
CA ASP A 62 20.45 26.54 1.50
C ASP A 62 20.25 26.49 -0.02
N SER A 63 20.46 27.62 -0.69
CA SER A 63 20.18 27.77 -2.13
C SER A 63 20.81 26.69 -3.01
N ASP A 64 22.01 26.23 -2.65
CA ASP A 64 22.84 25.33 -3.46
C ASP A 64 22.76 23.86 -3.02
N GLU A 65 22.01 23.55 -1.97
CA GLU A 65 21.95 22.20 -1.44
C GLU A 65 20.85 21.36 -2.11
N PRO A 66 21.13 20.09 -2.48
CA PRO A 66 20.14 19.24 -3.11
C PRO A 66 19.05 18.82 -2.12
N VAL A 67 17.81 19.20 -2.41
CA VAL A 67 16.63 18.82 -1.61
C VAL A 67 15.97 17.58 -2.21
N ARG A 68 15.82 16.53 -1.42
CA ARG A 68 15.04 15.35 -1.83
C ARG A 68 13.55 15.60 -1.67
N ILE A 69 12.78 15.04 -2.60
CA ILE A 69 11.31 15.09 -2.56
C ILE A 69 10.82 14.19 -1.42
N TRP A 70 9.87 14.70 -0.63
CA TRP A 70 9.18 13.89 0.37
C TRP A 70 8.33 12.83 -0.32
N ASN A 71 8.53 11.55 0.00
CA ASN A 71 7.64 10.52 -0.57
C ASN A 71 6.21 10.71 -0.03
N PRO A 72 5.16 10.69 -0.87
CA PRO A 72 3.77 10.79 -0.40
C PRO A 72 3.42 9.74 0.67
N THR A 73 4.06 8.58 0.63
CA THR A 73 3.94 7.53 1.66
C THR A 73 4.49 7.99 3.00
N THR A 74 5.60 8.73 3.02
CA THR A 74 6.18 9.30 4.23
C THR A 74 5.27 10.39 4.80
N VAL A 75 4.71 11.25 3.96
CA VAL A 75 3.69 12.24 4.38
C VAL A 75 2.49 11.53 5.01
N LEU A 76 1.99 10.46 4.39
CA LEU A 76 0.90 9.65 4.95
C LEU A 76 1.27 9.01 6.30
N GLN A 77 2.51 8.54 6.46
CA GLN A 77 2.99 7.98 7.72
C GLN A 77 3.02 9.04 8.82
N VAL A 78 3.41 10.29 8.51
CA VAL A 78 3.35 11.42 9.44
C VAL A 78 1.90 11.67 9.89
N LEU A 79 0.98 11.78 8.94
CA LEU A 79 -0.44 12.03 9.22
C LEU A 79 -1.09 10.91 10.06
N LYS A 80 -0.65 9.65 9.92
CA LYS A 80 -1.18 8.50 10.68
C LYS A 80 -0.50 8.30 12.04
N ASN A 81 0.55 9.04 12.36
CA ASN A 81 1.34 8.78 13.56
C ASN A 81 0.76 9.51 14.77
N ARG A 82 0.10 8.75 15.66
CA ARG A 82 -0.49 9.27 16.91
C ARG A 82 0.55 9.83 17.89
N VAL A 83 1.85 9.59 17.69
CA VAL A 83 2.90 10.18 18.53
C VAL A 83 2.81 11.70 18.57
N TYR A 84 2.40 12.37 17.49
CA TYR A 84 2.31 13.83 17.45
C TYR A 84 1.22 14.43 18.36
N THR A 85 0.33 13.62 18.92
CA THR A 85 -0.69 14.04 19.90
C THR A 85 -0.21 13.88 21.36
N GLY A 86 1.07 13.57 21.59
CA GLY A 86 1.61 13.31 22.93
C GLY A 86 1.44 11.85 23.39
N THR A 87 0.77 11.00 22.61
CA THR A 87 0.53 9.59 22.95
C THR A 87 1.68 8.69 22.49
N LEU A 88 2.30 7.95 23.39
CA LEU A 88 3.35 7.00 23.06
C LEU A 88 2.77 5.57 22.98
N ILE A 89 2.90 4.93 21.81
CA ILE A 89 2.48 3.54 21.60
C ILE A 89 3.74 2.67 21.43
N GLN A 90 3.94 1.73 22.36
CA GLN A 90 5.03 0.76 22.36
C GLN A 90 4.49 -0.67 22.19
N GLY A 91 5.38 -1.64 21.94
CA GLY A 91 4.99 -3.04 21.82
C GLY A 91 4.32 -3.44 20.49
N ARG A 92 4.35 -2.59 19.46
CA ARG A 92 3.65 -2.88 18.18
C ARG A 92 4.20 -4.09 17.44
N ASN A 93 5.47 -4.44 17.67
CA ASN A 93 6.10 -5.60 17.04
C ASN A 93 6.96 -6.33 18.06
N GLN A 94 6.95 -7.66 18.01
CA GLN A 94 7.82 -8.52 18.79
C GLN A 94 8.96 -9.04 17.93
N LYS A 95 10.17 -9.08 18.52
CA LYS A 95 11.31 -9.76 17.91
C LYS A 95 11.60 -11.00 18.77
N HIS A 96 11.53 -12.18 18.16
CA HIS A 96 11.98 -13.40 18.81
C HIS A 96 13.50 -13.40 18.75
N LEU A 97 14.15 -13.22 19.91
CA LEU A 97 15.61 -13.16 20.00
C LEU A 97 16.25 -14.55 19.91
N TYR A 98 15.51 -15.59 20.33
CA TYR A 98 15.98 -16.97 20.44
C TYR A 98 15.51 -17.86 19.29
N GLU A 99 14.53 -17.43 18.50
CA GLU A 99 14.05 -18.14 17.31
C GLU A 99 14.37 -17.32 16.06
N VAL A 100 14.81 -17.99 14.99
CA VAL A 100 14.99 -17.36 13.67
C VAL A 100 13.62 -17.15 13.00
N ARG A 101 12.72 -16.47 13.71
CA ARG A 101 11.42 -16.03 13.20
C ARG A 101 11.49 -14.57 12.80
N LYS A 102 10.73 -14.24 11.75
CA LYS A 102 10.59 -12.84 11.31
C LYS A 102 9.88 -12.05 12.42
N ARG A 103 10.17 -10.75 12.48
CA ARG A 103 9.48 -9.81 13.37
C ARG A 103 7.97 -9.92 13.15
N GLU A 104 7.24 -10.20 14.23
CA GLU A 104 5.79 -10.32 14.21
C GLU A 104 5.15 -9.00 14.66
N ARG A 105 4.02 -8.65 14.03
CA ARG A 105 3.21 -7.50 14.44
C ARG A 105 2.18 -7.97 15.45
N LEU A 106 2.22 -7.40 16.64
CA LEU A 106 1.32 -7.78 17.74
C LEU A 106 -0.05 -7.10 17.61
N SER A 107 -1.09 -7.76 18.13
CA SER A 107 -2.43 -7.17 18.31
C SER A 107 -2.39 -6.00 19.28
N GLU A 108 -3.41 -5.14 19.22
CA GLU A 108 -3.50 -3.91 20.03
C GLU A 108 -3.58 -4.21 21.54
N GLU A 109 -4.06 -5.39 21.93
CA GLU A 109 -4.09 -5.86 23.32
C GLU A 109 -2.70 -5.95 23.97
N HIS A 110 -1.66 -6.17 23.16
CA HIS A 110 -0.28 -6.21 23.64
C HIS A 110 0.43 -4.85 23.53
N TRP A 111 -0.23 -3.81 23.04
CA TRP A 111 0.38 -2.50 22.91
C TRP A 111 0.34 -1.78 24.25
N THR A 112 1.48 -1.24 24.64
CA THR A 112 1.53 -0.32 25.79
C THR A 112 1.26 1.08 25.27
N VAL A 113 0.11 1.65 25.65
CA VAL A 113 -0.26 3.02 25.30
C VAL A 113 -0.07 3.91 26.52
N THR A 114 0.76 4.93 26.38
CA THR A 114 0.97 5.95 27.41
C THR A 114 0.50 7.29 26.85
N GLU A 115 -0.63 7.77 27.34
CA GLU A 115 -1.15 9.09 27.01
C GLU A 115 -0.30 10.19 27.68
N ASN A 116 -0.25 11.37 27.07
CA ASN A 116 0.50 12.54 27.58
C ASN A 116 1.96 12.24 27.95
N ALA A 117 2.62 11.35 27.21
CA ALA A 117 4.01 10.97 27.44
C ALA A 117 5.00 12.09 27.10
N HIS A 118 4.59 13.05 26.27
CA HIS A 118 5.36 14.23 25.87
C HIS A 118 4.43 15.34 25.38
N GLU A 119 4.98 16.54 25.19
CA GLU A 119 4.25 17.67 24.63
C GLU A 119 3.70 17.35 23.23
N ALA A 120 2.41 17.62 23.04
CA ALA A 120 1.72 17.37 21.79
C ALA A 120 2.03 18.49 20.78
N ILE A 121 2.37 18.11 19.54
CA ILE A 121 2.53 19.06 18.43
C ILE A 121 1.16 19.39 17.83
N ILE A 122 0.25 18.41 17.82
CA ILE A 122 -1.08 18.48 17.22
C ILE A 122 -2.13 18.07 18.26
N SER A 123 -3.27 18.74 18.30
CA SER A 123 -4.38 18.35 19.18
C SER A 123 -4.97 16.99 18.78
N ILE A 124 -5.53 16.26 19.75
CA ILE A 124 -6.22 14.99 19.48
C ILE A 124 -7.37 15.21 18.48
N ASP A 125 -8.14 16.29 18.64
CA ASP A 125 -9.27 16.63 17.75
C ASP A 125 -8.82 16.84 16.30
N THR A 126 -7.70 17.55 16.10
CA THR A 126 -7.10 17.75 14.77
C THR A 126 -6.67 16.42 14.17
N PHE A 127 -6.04 15.55 14.96
CA PHE A 127 -5.59 14.24 14.51
C PHE A 127 -6.76 13.33 14.10
N GLU A 128 -7.82 13.27 14.91
CA GLU A 128 -9.00 12.46 14.62
C GLU A 128 -9.72 12.94 13.35
N LYS A 129 -9.87 14.26 13.16
CA LYS A 129 -10.41 14.83 11.91
C LYS A 129 -9.60 14.37 10.69
N VAL A 130 -8.27 14.40 10.77
CA VAL A 130 -7.40 13.90 9.71
C VAL A 130 -7.59 12.40 9.47
N GLN A 131 -7.70 11.57 10.53
CA GLN A 131 -7.94 10.13 10.36
C GLN A 131 -9.29 9.86 9.68
N MET A 132 -10.33 10.61 10.02
CA MET A 132 -11.65 10.52 9.36
C MET A 132 -11.56 10.88 7.87
N MET A 133 -10.82 11.93 7.52
CA MET A 133 -10.59 12.30 6.11
C MET A 133 -9.79 11.25 5.35
N ILE A 134 -8.82 10.60 6.00
CA ILE A 134 -8.06 9.50 5.40
C ILE A 134 -8.97 8.29 5.19
N SER A 135 -9.78 7.92 6.19
CA SER A 135 -10.64 6.74 6.13
C SER A 135 -11.75 6.89 5.09
N SER A 136 -12.32 8.09 4.95
CA SER A 136 -13.32 8.40 3.92
C SER A 136 -12.74 8.32 2.51
N LYS A 137 -11.51 8.80 2.29
CA LYS A 137 -10.79 8.64 1.01
C LYS A 137 -10.37 7.19 0.75
N SER A 138 -10.15 6.40 1.80
CA SER A 138 -9.78 4.98 1.69
C SER A 138 -10.97 4.03 1.67
N SER A 139 -12.22 4.55 1.57
CA SER A 139 -13.41 3.70 1.44
C SER A 139 -13.14 2.60 0.43
N PRO A 140 -13.43 1.33 0.75
CA PRO A 140 -13.09 0.22 -0.12
C PRO A 140 -13.64 0.56 -1.50
N ILE A 141 -12.74 0.68 -2.48
CA ILE A 141 -13.11 0.57 -3.87
C ILE A 141 -13.97 -0.70 -3.91
N LYS A 142 -15.30 -0.57 -4.10
CA LYS A 142 -16.09 -1.71 -4.57
C LYS A 142 -15.28 -2.21 -5.75
N ASN A 143 -14.72 -3.41 -5.66
CA ASN A 143 -13.89 -3.97 -6.71
C ASN A 143 -14.79 -4.25 -7.94
N SER A 144 -15.26 -3.22 -8.62
CA SER A 144 -15.54 -3.23 -10.05
C SER A 144 -14.22 -2.99 -10.79
N ARG A 145 -13.16 -3.73 -10.41
CA ARG A 145 -12.05 -3.95 -11.33
C ARG A 145 -12.55 -4.94 -12.36
N GLN A 146 -13.16 -4.46 -13.44
CA GLN A 146 -12.92 -5.10 -14.72
C GLN A 146 -11.42 -4.94 -14.99
N LYS A 147 -10.67 -5.95 -14.58
CA LYS A 147 -9.22 -6.01 -14.74
C LYS A 147 -8.98 -6.21 -16.23
N MET A 148 -8.84 -5.11 -16.97
CA MET A 148 -8.50 -5.12 -18.39
C MET A 148 -7.18 -5.89 -18.54
N LEU A 149 -7.27 -7.08 -19.14
CA LEU A 149 -6.13 -7.97 -19.34
C LEU A 149 -5.07 -7.23 -20.16
N SER A 150 -3.90 -7.02 -19.56
CA SER A 150 -2.72 -6.58 -20.30
C SER A 150 -2.33 -7.70 -21.28
N LEU A 151 -2.65 -7.52 -22.56
CA LEU A 151 -2.20 -8.41 -23.64
C LEU A 151 -0.67 -8.38 -23.69
N LYS A 152 -0.01 -9.36 -23.08
CA LYS A 152 1.43 -9.57 -23.28
C LYS A 152 1.63 -10.22 -24.65
N ARG A 153 2.03 -9.39 -25.62
CA ARG A 153 2.70 -9.67 -26.90
C ARG A 153 2.82 -11.16 -27.27
N ILE A 154 1.98 -11.59 -28.21
CA ILE A 154 2.00 -12.91 -28.86
C ILE A 154 3.25 -13.01 -29.76
N ARG A 155 3.99 -14.13 -29.69
CA ARG A 155 4.98 -14.53 -30.69
C ARG A 155 4.44 -15.76 -31.43
N TYR A 156 4.45 -15.71 -32.76
CA TYR A 156 4.01 -16.80 -33.64
C TYR A 156 5.19 -17.76 -33.90
N PHE A 157 4.91 -19.06 -33.90
CA PHE A 157 5.80 -20.10 -34.43
C PHE A 157 4.95 -21.09 -35.24
N GLU A 158 5.47 -21.54 -36.37
CA GLU A 158 4.75 -22.29 -37.39
C GLU A 158 4.17 -23.63 -36.88
N GLU A 159 2.96 -23.91 -37.37
CA GLU A 159 2.26 -25.20 -37.43
C GLU A 159 1.76 -25.92 -36.16
N LYS A 160 1.64 -25.28 -34.99
CA LYS A 160 0.80 -25.83 -33.89
C LYS A 160 0.01 -24.74 -33.16
N PHE A 161 -1.32 -24.76 -33.33
CA PHE A 161 -2.23 -23.85 -32.63
C PHE A 161 -2.44 -24.31 -31.18
N ILE A 162 -1.86 -23.61 -30.22
CA ILE A 162 -2.22 -23.72 -28.80
C ILE A 162 -2.73 -22.35 -28.36
N VAL A 163 -4.04 -22.22 -28.17
CA VAL A 163 -4.64 -21.03 -27.58
C VAL A 163 -4.88 -21.29 -26.10
N VAL A 164 -4.03 -20.72 -25.24
CA VAL A 164 -4.20 -20.81 -23.78
C VAL A 164 -4.97 -19.57 -23.33
N PHE A 165 -6.24 -19.75 -22.95
CA PHE A 165 -6.96 -18.75 -22.18
C PHE A 165 -6.92 -19.14 -20.71
N ALA A 166 -6.26 -18.32 -19.89
CA ALA A 166 -6.32 -18.43 -18.45
C ALA A 166 -7.37 -17.43 -17.94
N ARG A 167 -8.50 -17.94 -17.43
CA ARG A 167 -9.41 -17.17 -16.57
C ARG A 167 -9.14 -17.60 -15.14
N GLU A 168 -8.56 -16.73 -14.33
CA GLU A 168 -8.47 -16.94 -12.88
C GLU A 168 -9.82 -16.54 -12.26
N GLU A 169 -10.57 -17.49 -11.74
CA GLU A 169 -11.68 -17.19 -10.83
C GLU A 169 -11.20 -17.39 -9.38
N CYS A 170 -11.08 -16.28 -8.67
CA CYS A 170 -10.86 -16.29 -7.22
C CYS A 170 -12.22 -16.22 -6.54
N ALA A 171 -12.70 -17.33 -5.99
CA ALA A 171 -13.82 -17.33 -5.04
C ALA A 171 -13.26 -17.09 -3.63
N TYR A 172 -13.79 -16.08 -2.93
CA TYR A 172 -13.37 -15.73 -1.57
C TYR A 172 -14.41 -16.26 -0.57
N THR A 173 -14.05 -17.26 0.22
CA THR A 173 -14.79 -17.66 1.42
C THR A 173 -13.85 -17.56 2.63
N GLY A 174 -13.81 -16.38 3.25
CA GLY A 174 -12.93 -16.08 4.39
C GLY A 174 -11.43 -15.98 4.06
N ASN A 175 -10.58 -16.06 5.10
CA ASN A 175 -9.12 -15.84 5.03
C ASN A 175 -8.30 -16.97 4.36
N LYS A 176 -8.92 -17.87 3.58
CA LYS A 176 -8.21 -18.95 2.86
C LYS A 176 -8.51 -18.88 1.36
N VAL A 177 -7.44 -18.96 0.55
CA VAL A 177 -7.52 -19.03 -0.91
C VAL A 177 -7.61 -20.49 -1.33
N VAL A 178 -8.72 -20.88 -1.94
CA VAL A 178 -8.86 -22.19 -2.60
C VAL A 178 -8.68 -21.98 -4.11
N LYS A 179 -7.72 -22.68 -4.70
CA LYS A 179 -7.41 -22.60 -6.14
C LYS A 179 -8.03 -23.80 -6.85
N ASN A 180 -9.08 -23.59 -7.65
CA ASN A 180 -9.67 -24.64 -8.50
C ASN A 180 -9.33 -24.37 -9.96
N LEU A 181 -8.72 -25.36 -10.62
CA LEU A 181 -8.08 -25.24 -11.92
C LEU A 181 -8.94 -25.94 -13.00
N TYR A 182 -9.65 -25.17 -13.83
CA TYR A 182 -10.46 -25.67 -14.98
C TYR A 182 -9.63 -26.18 -16.18
N PHE A 183 -8.36 -26.56 -15.96
CA PHE A 183 -7.42 -26.91 -17.03
C PHE A 183 -7.69 -28.27 -17.71
N ILE A 184 -8.53 -29.12 -17.13
CA ILE A 184 -8.62 -30.53 -17.56
C ILE A 184 -9.57 -30.72 -18.75
N LEU A 185 -10.64 -29.93 -18.88
CA LEU A 185 -11.69 -30.18 -19.88
C LEU A 185 -11.26 -29.87 -21.33
N ALA A 186 -10.47 -28.82 -21.57
CA ALA A 186 -10.06 -28.44 -22.93
C ALA A 186 -9.03 -29.40 -23.53
N VAL A 187 -8.15 -29.98 -22.71
CA VAL A 187 -7.14 -30.96 -23.16
C VAL A 187 -7.79 -32.30 -23.50
N ILE A 188 -8.82 -32.72 -22.75
CA ILE A 188 -9.60 -33.93 -23.06
C ILE A 188 -10.32 -33.77 -24.40
N TYR A 189 -10.93 -32.61 -24.65
CA TYR A 189 -11.66 -32.38 -25.91
C TYR A 189 -10.74 -32.43 -27.14
N LEU A 190 -9.53 -31.87 -27.03
CA LEU A 190 -8.54 -31.90 -28.11
C LEU A 190 -7.90 -33.28 -28.32
N LYS A 191 -7.68 -34.06 -27.25
CA LYS A 191 -7.21 -35.46 -27.39
C LYS A 191 -8.27 -36.36 -28.05
N ASN A 192 -9.56 -36.16 -27.76
CA ASN A 192 -10.65 -36.94 -28.37
C ASN A 192 -10.94 -36.58 -29.83
N LEU A 193 -10.54 -35.38 -30.28
CA LEU A 193 -10.69 -34.93 -31.67
C LEU A 193 -9.70 -35.56 -32.64
N GLN A 194 -8.56 -36.08 -32.17
CA GLN A 194 -7.60 -36.79 -33.04
C GLN A 194 -8.02 -38.22 -33.39
N GLN A 195 -9.14 -38.72 -32.86
CA GLN A 195 -9.59 -40.11 -33.07
C GLN A 195 -10.82 -40.25 -33.97
N LYS A 196 -11.45 -39.15 -34.43
CA LYS A 196 -12.54 -39.20 -35.41
C LYS A 196 -12.31 -38.20 -36.54
N ASN A 197 -11.87 -38.75 -37.68
CA ASN A 197 -11.75 -38.06 -38.95
C ASN A 197 -13.11 -37.59 -39.47
N ALA A 198 -13.05 -36.50 -40.25
CA ALA A 198 -14.08 -35.88 -41.08
C ALA A 198 -15.15 -35.06 -40.34
N ASP A 199 -14.81 -33.83 -39.93
CA ASP A 199 -15.29 -32.60 -40.60
C ASP A 199 -14.90 -31.35 -39.76
N TYR A 200 -13.62 -30.98 -39.86
CA TYR A 200 -12.98 -29.98 -38.98
C TYR A 200 -13.56 -28.56 -39.13
N LEU A 201 -14.08 -28.22 -40.32
CA LEU A 201 -14.62 -26.88 -40.60
C LEU A 201 -15.98 -26.65 -39.95
N LEU A 202 -16.85 -27.66 -39.94
CA LEU A 202 -18.16 -27.62 -39.29
C LEU A 202 -18.03 -27.50 -37.78
N GLN A 203 -17.08 -28.22 -37.18
CA GLN A 203 -16.79 -28.14 -35.75
C GLN A 203 -16.20 -26.78 -35.35
N LYS A 204 -15.34 -26.18 -36.18
CA LYS A 204 -14.79 -24.83 -35.97
C LYS A 204 -15.87 -23.75 -36.04
N LEU A 205 -16.86 -23.91 -36.92
CA LEU A 205 -17.99 -22.99 -37.06
C LEU A 205 -18.95 -23.07 -35.84
N LEU A 206 -19.22 -24.28 -35.35
CA LEU A 206 -20.06 -24.52 -34.16
C LEU A 206 -19.41 -24.00 -32.88
N LEU A 207 -18.11 -24.23 -32.69
CA LEU A 207 -17.34 -23.66 -31.58
C LEU A 207 -17.32 -22.13 -31.62
N GLY A 208 -17.20 -21.53 -32.80
CA GLY A 208 -17.26 -20.08 -32.98
C GLY A 208 -18.64 -19.46 -32.72
N LYS A 209 -19.73 -20.24 -32.81
CA LYS A 209 -21.09 -19.81 -32.41
C LYS A 209 -21.28 -19.93 -30.89
N LEU A 210 -20.92 -21.08 -30.31
CA LEU A 210 -21.01 -21.32 -28.86
C LEU A 210 -20.17 -20.34 -28.03
N LEU A 211 -18.96 -20.00 -28.51
CA LEU A 211 -18.12 -19.00 -27.84
C LEU A 211 -18.68 -17.58 -27.92
N ARG A 212 -19.51 -17.26 -28.92
CA ARG A 212 -20.17 -15.95 -29.03
C ARG A 212 -21.40 -15.83 -28.13
N GLU A 213 -22.12 -16.93 -27.88
CA GLU A 213 -23.22 -16.97 -26.91
C GLU A 213 -22.73 -17.00 -25.45
N LEU A 214 -21.56 -17.57 -25.18
CA LEU A 214 -20.98 -17.64 -23.82
C LEU A 214 -20.18 -16.38 -23.41
N LEU A 215 -19.95 -15.44 -24.33
CA LEU A 215 -19.17 -14.21 -24.11
C LEU A 215 -19.98 -12.91 -24.26
N MET A 216 -21.31 -12.99 -24.46
CA MET A 216 -22.27 -11.91 -24.18
C MET A 216 -22.96 -12.17 -22.84
#